data_AF-A0A8F5PPC8-F1
#
_entry.id   AF-A0A8F5PPC8-F1
#
_cell.length_a   1.000
_cell.length_b   1.000
_cell.length_c   1.000
_cell.angle_alpha   90.00
_cell.angle_beta   90.00
_cell.angle_gamma   90.00
#
_symmetry.space_group_name_H-M   'P 1'
#
loop_
_entity.id
_entity.type
_entity.pdbx_description
1 polymer ?
#
loop_
_entity_poly.entity_id
_entity_poly.type
_entity_poly.pdbx_seq_one_letter_code
_entity_poly.pdbx_strand_id
1 'polypeptide(L)' 'MITLLVALLVLISLGLVVTVPVALATPGEWETSKGKFNRFFQIWVFLVIVIAAADGISSSI' A
#
# COMPACT_ATOMS: atom_id res chain seq x y z
N MET A 1 -0.17 18.11 4.66
CA MET A 1 0.48 17.09 3.81
C MET A 1 0.20 15.67 4.26
N ILE A 2 0.31 15.36 5.56
CA ILE A 2 0.03 14.01 6.11
C ILE A 2 -1.38 13.51 5.74
N THR A 3 -2.40 14.37 5.81
CA THR A 3 -3.78 14.02 5.42
C THR A 3 -3.90 13.48 3.99
N LEU A 4 -3.20 14.09 3.02
CA LEU A 4 -3.18 13.62 1.62
C LEU A 4 -2.46 12.27 1.50
N LEU A 5 -1.32 12.11 2.19
CA LEU A 5 -0.56 10.85 2.18
C LEU A 5 -1.38 9.71 2.78
N VAL A 6 -2.08 9.97 3.88
CA VAL A 6 -2.98 9.00 4.53
C VAL A 6 -4.19 8.70 3.63
N ALA A 7 -4.76 9.69 2.95
CA ALA A 7 -5.83 9.44 1.98
C ALA A 7 -5.38 8.51 0.85
N LEU A 8 -4.18 8.72 0.29
CA LEU A 8 -3.58 7.82 -0.69
C LEU A 8 -3.34 6.41 -0.12
N LEU A 9 -2.84 6.32 1.12
CA LEU A 9 -2.62 5.04 1.79
C LEU A 9 -3.92 4.26 1.94
N VAL A 10 -5.02 4.92 2.32
CA VAL A 10 -6.34 4.30 2.43
C VAL A 10 -6.82 3.80 1.08
N LEU A 11 -6.74 4.60 0.01
CA LEU A 11 -7.18 4.19 -1.32
C LEU A 11 -6.39 3.00 -1.86
N ILE A 12 -5.06 3.00 -1.69
CA ILE A 12 -4.21 1.85 -2.07
C ILE A 12 -4.58 0.63 -1.23
N SER A 13 -4.78 0.80 0.08
CA SER A 13 -5.15 -0.30 0.98
C SER A 13 -6.50 -0.92 0.62
N LEU A 14 -7.50 -0.11 0.25
CA LEU A 14 -8.80 -0.62 -0.24
C LEU A 14 -8.62 -1.49 -1.48
N GLY A 15 -7.81 -1.02 -2.45
CA GLY A 15 -7.48 -1.81 -3.63
C GLY A 15 -6.81 -3.14 -3.28
N LEU A 16 -5.83 -3.13 -2.39
CA LEU A 16 -5.12 -4.34 -1.96
C LEU A 16 -6.02 -5.31 -1.19
N VAL A 17 -6.81 -4.82 -0.24
CA VAL A 17 -7.73 -5.65 0.59
C VAL A 17 -8.75 -6.38 -0.28
N VAL A 18 -9.21 -5.78 -1.38
CA VAL A 18 -10.13 -6.43 -2.31
C VAL A 18 -9.39 -7.35 -3.28
N THR A 19 -8.33 -6.86 -3.93
CA THR A 19 -7.72 -7.56 -5.07
C THR A 19 -6.79 -8.70 -4.68
N VAL A 20 -6.10 -8.62 -3.53
CA VAL A 20 -5.21 -9.68 -3.05
C VAL A 20 -5.96 -10.99 -2.78
N PRO A 21 -7.04 -11.04 -1.97
CA PRO A 21 -7.74 -12.29 -1.72
C PRO A 21 -8.38 -12.86 -2.98
N VAL A 22 -8.86 -12.01 -3.91
CA VAL A 22 -9.39 -12.48 -5.20
C VAL A 22 -8.30 -13.18 -6.02
N ALA A 23 -7.10 -12.60 -6.11
CA ALA A 23 -5.97 -13.22 -6.83
C ALA A 23 -5.47 -14.50 -6.14
N LEU A 24 -5.52 -14.57 -4.81
CA LEU A 24 -5.16 -15.77 -4.06
C LEU A 24 -6.21 -16.90 -4.19
N ALA A 25 -7.49 -16.55 -4.30
CA ALA A 25 -8.58 -17.53 -4.44
C ALA A 25 -8.76 -18.02 -5.88
N THR A 26 -8.30 -17.26 -6.88
CA THR A 26 -8.43 -17.61 -8.29
C THR A 26 -7.24 -18.47 -8.74
N PRO A 27 -7.45 -19.72 -9.19
CA PRO A 27 -6.35 -20.60 -9.58
C PRO A 27 -5.50 -20.01 -10.72
N GLY A 28 -4.17 -19.95 -10.53
CA GLY A 28 -3.21 -19.47 -11.54
C GLY A 28 -3.06 -17.95 -11.64
N GLU A 29 -3.98 -17.16 -11.06
CA GLU A 29 -3.90 -15.70 -11.07
C GLU A 29 -2.77 -15.19 -10.18
N TRP A 30 -2.56 -15.82 -9.03
CA TRP A 30 -1.48 -15.43 -8.12
C TRP A 30 -0.12 -15.51 -8.81
N GLU A 31 0.21 -16.65 -9.43
CA GLU A 31 1.48 -16.89 -10.09
C GLU A 31 1.75 -15.85 -11.19
N THR A 32 0.71 -15.49 -11.95
CA THR A 32 0.80 -14.55 -13.07
C THR A 32 0.87 -13.09 -12.61
N SER A 33 0.20 -12.73 -11.51
CA SER A 33 0.07 -11.36 -11.03
C SER A 33 1.04 -11.00 -9.89
N LYS A 34 1.74 -11.98 -9.30
CA LYS A 34 2.62 -11.82 -8.13
C LYS A 34 3.61 -10.65 -8.26
N GLY A 35 4.21 -10.47 -9.44
CA GLY A 35 5.14 -9.36 -9.69
C GLY A 35 4.50 -7.99 -9.56
N LYS A 36 3.23 -7.84 -10.00
CA LYS A 36 2.46 -6.60 -9.85
C LYS A 36 2.13 -6.35 -8.38
N PHE A 37 1.62 -7.37 -7.68
CA PHE A 37 1.34 -7.27 -6.25
C PHE A 37 2.58 -6.91 -5.43
N ASN A 38 3.73 -7.54 -5.71
CA ASN A 38 4.98 -7.21 -5.03
C ASN A 38 5.37 -5.72 -5.20
N ARG A 39 5.20 -5.17 -6.40
CA ARG A 39 5.43 -3.74 -6.63
C ARG A 39 4.46 -2.87 -5.83
N PHE A 40 3.17 -3.22 -5.78
CA PHE A 40 2.21 -2.47 -4.97
C PHE A 40 2.48 -2.59 -3.47
N PHE A 41 2.95 -3.74 -2.98
CA PHE A 41 3.37 -3.90 -1.58
C PHE A 41 4.56 -3.02 -1.25
N GLN A 42 5.56 -2.95 -2.13
CA GLN A 42 6.72 -2.05 -1.95
C GLN A 42 6.28 -0.59 -1.88
N ILE A 43 5.39 -0.16 -2.79
CA ILE A 43 4.83 1.21 -2.79
C ILE A 43 4.07 1.47 -1.48
N TRP A 44 3.26 0.51 -1.03
CA TRP A 44 2.47 0.62 0.19
C TRP A 44 3.36 0.77 1.44
N VAL A 45 4.38 -0.09 1.60
CA VAL A 45 5.34 0.00 2.71
C VAL A 45 6.12 1.31 2.65
N PHE A 46 6.59 1.70 1.46
CA PHE A 46 7.29 2.97 1.28
C PHE A 46 6.43 4.16 1.73
N LEU A 47 5.14 4.15 1.37
CA LEU A 47 4.20 5.20 1.79
C LEU A 47 4.03 5.26 3.31
N VAL A 48 3.96 4.11 3.99
CA VAL A 48 3.93 4.04 5.46
C VAL A 48 5.18 4.68 6.07
N ILE A 49 6.37 4.38 5.54
CA ILE A 49 7.63 4.96 6.02
C ILE A 49 7.65 6.48 5.81
N VAL A 50 7.21 6.97 4.65
CA VAL A 50 7.12 8.41 4.36
C VAL A 50 6.16 9.11 5.31
N ILE A 51 5.00 8.52 5.61
CA ILE A 51 4.05 9.07 6.57
C ILE A 51 4.66 9.13 7.97
N ALA A 52 5.31 8.07 8.42
CA ALA A 52 5.97 8.02 9.73
C ALA A 52 7.06 9.09 9.84
N ALA A 53 7.89 9.27 8.81
CA ALA A 53 8.90 10.32 8.78
C ALA A 53 8.27 11.73 8.79
N ALA A 54 7.22 11.95 8.01
CA ALA A 54 6.52 13.24 7.96
C ALA A 54 5.90 13.61 9.31
N ASP A 55 5.28 12.64 10.00
CA ASP A 55 4.70 12.82 11.33
C ASP A 55 5.77 13.06 12.40
N GLY A 56 6.85 12.27 12.39
CA GLY A 56 7.97 12.45 13.32
C GLY A 56 8.66 13.80 13.19
N ILE A 57 8.86 14.28 11.95
CA ILE A 57 9.40 15.61 11.70
C ILE A 57 8.40 16.67 12.17
N SER A 58 7.13 16.59 11.74
CA SER A 58 6.12 17.63 12.07
C SER A 58 5.81 17.75 13.56
N SER A 59 5.99 16.69 14.34
CA SER A 59 5.78 16.71 15.79
C SER A 59 6.97 17.23 16.58
N SER A 60 8.15 17.35 15.94
CA SER A 60 9.40 17.78 16.57
C SER A 60 9.75 19.25 16.28
N ILE A 61 8.90 19.98 15.54
CA ILE A 61 9.03 21.40 15.20
C ILE A 61 7.88 22.15 15.88
#